data_AF-A0A0A2DP59-F1
#
_entry.id   AF-A0A0A2DP59-F1
#
_cell.length_a   1.000
_cell.length_b   1.000
_cell.length_c   1.000
_cell.angle_alpha   90.00
_cell.angle_beta   90.00
_cell.angle_gamma   90.00
#
_symmetry.space_group_name_H-M   'P 1'
#
loop_
_entity.id
_entity.type
_entity.pdbx_description
1 polymer ?
#
loop_
_entity_poly.entity_id
_entity_poly.type
_entity_poly.pdbx_seq_one_letter_code
_entity_poly.pdbx_strand_id
1 'polypeptide(L)'
;MAVGLVLSACSKDKDTPQPVKENFVMIDGQRLEIKLVEAEHEPDPAPGRRSLIVYFQFSEEYADHFLLVEGNSAELHGKTIDLTKLNEKADWRFRYCKRDEGGNIFILESSNKQVFSSGSLYTTVDRSTLDTEINLTNGKLTYEGKEHTISLYYKGKARPCSD
;
A
#
# COMPACT_ATOMS: atom_id res chain seq x y z
N MET A 1 -36.51 16.84 -40.59
CA MET A 1 -36.31 15.42 -40.97
C MET A 1 -35.51 14.77 -39.85
N ALA A 2 -36.09 13.77 -39.19
CA ALA A 2 -35.47 13.05 -38.09
C ALA A 2 -34.85 11.75 -38.62
N VAL A 3 -33.58 11.50 -38.31
CA VAL A 3 -32.92 10.23 -38.61
C VAL A 3 -33.10 9.33 -37.40
N GLY A 4 -33.98 8.33 -37.53
CA GLY A 4 -34.17 7.28 -36.53
C GLY A 4 -32.98 6.32 -36.54
N LEU A 5 -32.31 6.19 -35.40
CA LEU A 5 -31.37 5.11 -35.17
C LEU A 5 -32.15 3.84 -34.81
N VAL A 6 -32.07 2.85 -35.68
CA VAL A 6 -32.63 1.51 -35.45
C VAL A 6 -31.69 0.80 -34.47
N LEU A 7 -32.15 0.59 -33.23
CA LEU A 7 -31.48 -0.25 -32.25
C LEU A 7 -31.81 -1.72 -32.56
N SER A 8 -30.90 -2.41 -33.25
CA SER A 8 -30.91 -3.87 -33.28
C SER A 8 -30.36 -4.37 -31.95
N ALA A 9 -31.28 -4.67 -31.02
CA ALA A 9 -30.99 -5.38 -29.79
C ALA A 9 -30.80 -6.88 -30.06
N CYS A 10 -29.54 -7.33 -30.03
CA CYS A 10 -29.08 -8.70 -29.79
C CYS A 10 -27.79 -8.54 -28.99
N SER A 11 -27.42 -9.28 -27.96
CA SER A 11 -27.98 -10.35 -27.13
C SER A 11 -27.16 -10.26 -25.83
N LYS A 12 -27.59 -10.98 -24.79
CA LYS A 12 -26.94 -11.12 -23.48
C LYS A 12 -25.42 -11.29 -23.59
N ASP A 13 -24.66 -10.43 -22.92
CA ASP A 13 -23.56 -10.79 -22.02
C ASP A 13 -23.16 -9.57 -21.18
N LYS A 14 -23.25 -9.72 -19.86
CA LYS A 14 -22.77 -8.74 -18.88
C LYS A 14 -21.32 -9.10 -18.56
N ASP A 15 -20.40 -8.74 -19.45
CA ASP A 15 -18.99 -8.58 -19.09
C ASP A 15 -18.51 -7.26 -19.69
N THR A 16 -18.94 -6.16 -19.06
CA THR A 16 -18.22 -4.90 -19.23
C THR A 16 -16.96 -5.04 -18.39
N PRO A 17 -15.74 -5.06 -18.98
CA PRO A 17 -14.52 -5.08 -18.20
C PRO A 17 -14.55 -3.89 -17.27
N GLN A 18 -14.51 -4.13 -15.95
CA GLN A 18 -14.31 -3.03 -15.02
C GLN A 18 -12.98 -2.37 -15.37
N PRO A 19 -12.90 -1.03 -15.43
CA PRO A 19 -11.64 -0.36 -15.69
C PRO A 19 -10.62 -0.81 -14.65
N VAL A 20 -9.51 -1.37 -15.11
CA VAL A 20 -8.40 -1.78 -14.23
C VAL A 20 -7.89 -0.53 -13.55
N LYS A 21 -8.01 -0.47 -12.22
CA LYS A 21 -7.44 0.62 -11.44
C LYS A 21 -5.92 0.59 -11.64
N GLU A 22 -5.34 1.68 -12.15
CA GLU A 22 -3.90 1.78 -12.32
C GLU A 22 -3.17 1.75 -10.97
N ASN A 23 -1.99 1.14 -10.95
CA ASN A 23 -1.11 1.18 -9.78
C ASN A 23 -0.56 2.61 -9.58
N PHE A 24 -0.59 3.10 -8.35
CA PHE A 24 -0.07 4.42 -8.00
C PHE A 24 0.36 4.50 -6.54
N VAL A 25 1.35 5.35 -6.29
CA VAL A 25 1.63 5.90 -4.95
C VAL A 25 1.59 7.40 -5.06
N MET A 26 0.90 8.06 -4.14
CA MET A 26 0.84 9.51 -4.05
C MET A 26 1.13 9.94 -2.62
N ILE A 27 2.14 10.77 -2.45
CA ILE A 27 2.56 11.31 -1.15
C ILE A 27 2.64 12.82 -1.28
N ASP A 28 1.97 13.55 -0.39
CA ASP A 28 1.91 15.03 -0.39
C ASP A 28 1.49 15.63 -1.74
N GLY A 29 0.56 14.96 -2.42
CA GLY A 29 0.06 15.35 -3.75
C GLY A 29 1.01 15.03 -4.91
N GLN A 30 2.20 14.49 -4.64
CA GLN A 30 3.15 14.05 -5.66
C GLN A 30 2.92 12.57 -5.99
N ARG A 31 2.69 12.26 -7.27
CA ARG A 31 2.68 10.88 -7.76
C ARG A 31 4.11 10.37 -7.91
N LEU A 32 4.37 9.18 -7.36
CA LEU A 32 5.66 8.49 -7.44
C LEU A 32 5.57 7.34 -8.44
N GLU A 33 6.61 7.18 -9.25
CA GLU A 33 6.75 6.04 -10.15
C GLU A 33 7.24 4.82 -9.38
N ILE A 34 6.51 3.71 -9.48
CA ILE A 34 6.89 2.45 -8.82
C ILE A 34 7.89 1.73 -9.71
N LYS A 35 9.15 1.62 -9.25
CA LYS A 35 10.22 0.90 -9.95
C LYS A 35 10.20 -0.59 -9.62
N LEU A 36 9.99 -0.89 -8.33
CA LEU A 36 9.97 -2.24 -7.81
C LEU A 36 8.99 -2.35 -6.65
N VAL A 37 8.37 -3.52 -6.53
CA VAL A 37 7.62 -3.93 -5.35
C VAL A 37 8.19 -5.25 -4.86
N GLU A 38 8.61 -5.28 -3.61
CA GLU A 38 8.97 -6.49 -2.89
C GLU A 38 7.90 -6.80 -1.84
N ALA A 39 7.67 -8.09 -1.59
CA ALA A 39 6.74 -8.53 -0.58
C ALA A 39 7.19 -9.83 0.07
N GLU A 40 6.84 -9.96 1.35
CA GLU A 40 7.04 -11.16 2.14
C GLU A 40 5.79 -11.43 2.96
N HIS A 41 5.44 -12.71 3.12
CA HIS A 41 4.33 -13.13 3.96
C HIS A 41 4.61 -14.47 4.64
N GLU A 42 4.84 -14.42 5.96
CA GLU A 42 4.95 -15.55 6.87
C GLU A 42 3.75 -15.55 7.84
N PRO A 43 2.84 -16.54 7.82
CA PRO A 43 1.63 -16.49 8.64
C PRO A 43 1.86 -16.90 10.11
N ASP A 44 2.94 -17.64 10.38
CA ASP A 44 3.32 -18.14 11.72
C ASP A 44 4.70 -17.61 12.11
N PRO A 45 4.87 -16.28 12.28
CA PRO A 45 6.11 -15.73 12.76
C PRO A 45 6.41 -16.24 14.18
N ALA A 46 7.68 -16.40 14.52
CA ALA A 46 8.07 -16.44 15.93
C ALA A 46 7.50 -15.19 16.65
N PRO A 47 7.07 -15.30 17.93
CA PRO A 47 6.53 -14.15 18.66
C PRO A 47 7.43 -12.91 18.54
N GLY A 48 6.86 -11.77 18.15
CA GLY A 48 7.58 -10.51 17.95
C GLY A 48 8.25 -10.33 16.58
N ARG A 49 8.06 -11.27 15.64
CA ARG A 49 8.52 -11.08 14.25
C ARG A 49 7.43 -10.50 13.36
N ARG A 50 7.85 -9.55 12.52
CA ARG A 50 7.04 -9.04 11.41
C ARG A 50 6.92 -10.14 10.37
N SER A 51 5.71 -10.31 9.88
CA SER A 51 5.26 -11.48 9.13
C SER A 51 4.60 -11.10 7.81
N LEU A 52 4.39 -9.81 7.59
CA LEU A 52 3.92 -9.26 6.33
C LEU A 52 4.76 -8.02 6.06
N ILE A 53 5.43 -7.99 4.91
CA ILE A 53 6.23 -6.87 4.44
C ILE A 53 5.79 -6.54 3.03
N VAL A 54 5.59 -5.26 2.76
CA VAL A 54 5.45 -4.72 1.40
C VAL A 54 6.36 -3.50 1.29
N TYR A 55 7.31 -3.57 0.37
CA TYR A 55 8.31 -2.55 0.11
C TYR A 55 8.15 -2.03 -1.31
N PHE A 56 7.99 -0.72 -1.45
CA PHE A 56 7.92 -0.01 -2.72
C PHE A 56 9.20 0.77 -2.93
N GLN A 57 9.89 0.50 -4.03
CA GLN A 57 11.04 1.28 -4.46
C GLN A 57 10.63 2.31 -5.51
N PHE A 58 11.14 3.52 -5.37
CA PHE A 58 10.89 4.64 -6.28
C PHE A 58 12.17 5.13 -6.99
N SER A 59 13.35 4.73 -6.52
CA SER A 59 14.66 4.96 -7.13
C SER A 59 15.20 3.71 -7.83
N GLU A 60 16.28 3.84 -8.61
CA GLU A 60 17.02 2.67 -9.12
C GLU A 60 17.94 2.07 -8.04
N GLU A 61 18.48 2.90 -7.16
CA GLU A 61 19.30 2.48 -6.02
C GLU A 61 18.40 1.98 -4.87
N TYR A 62 18.68 0.77 -4.38
CA TYR A 62 17.93 0.15 -3.29
C TYR A 62 18.09 0.94 -1.98
N ALA A 63 17.02 1.01 -1.19
CA ALA A 63 16.92 1.73 0.07
C ALA A 63 17.11 3.27 0.02
N ASP A 64 17.26 3.87 -1.17
CA ASP A 64 17.44 5.31 -1.29
C ASP A 64 16.11 6.07 -1.28
N HIS A 65 15.11 5.65 -2.06
CA HIS A 65 13.78 6.25 -2.07
C HIS A 65 12.71 5.15 -2.04
N PHE A 66 12.02 5.01 -0.91
CA PHE A 66 11.10 3.91 -0.70
C PHE A 66 9.95 4.18 0.27
N LEU A 67 8.91 3.36 0.15
CA LEU A 67 7.83 3.23 1.12
C LEU A 67 7.78 1.79 1.64
N LEU A 68 7.79 1.62 2.96
CA LEU A 68 7.73 0.34 3.64
C LEU A 68 6.46 0.26 4.48
N VAL A 69 5.75 -0.87 4.33
CA VAL A 69 4.63 -1.26 5.18
C VAL A 69 4.94 -2.65 5.71
N GLU A 70 5.10 -2.77 7.03
CA GLU A 70 5.40 -4.06 7.64
C GLU A 70 4.61 -4.25 8.93
N GLY A 71 4.28 -5.50 9.25
CA GLY A 71 3.78 -5.86 10.56
C GLY A 71 3.31 -7.29 10.71
N ASN A 72 2.49 -7.53 11.72
CA ASN A 72 1.92 -8.86 11.96
C ASN A 72 0.91 -9.23 10.86
N SER A 73 1.11 -10.37 10.20
CA SER A 73 0.20 -10.86 9.14
C SER A 73 -1.22 -11.09 9.65
N ALA A 74 -1.41 -11.56 10.89
CA ALA A 74 -2.73 -11.76 11.48
C ALA A 74 -3.53 -10.44 11.60
N GLU A 75 -2.85 -9.31 11.68
CA GLU A 75 -3.44 -7.98 11.81
C GLU A 75 -3.60 -7.28 10.45
N LEU A 76 -2.62 -7.40 9.55
CA LEU A 76 -2.57 -6.66 8.30
C LEU A 76 -3.13 -7.42 7.08
N HIS A 77 -3.03 -8.75 7.06
CA HIS A 77 -3.35 -9.54 5.87
C HIS A 77 -4.86 -9.79 5.72
N GLY A 78 -5.39 -9.51 4.53
CA GLY A 78 -6.77 -9.85 4.13
C GLY A 78 -7.85 -9.02 4.81
N LYS A 79 -7.48 -7.96 5.54
CA LYS A 79 -8.40 -7.12 6.32
C LYS A 79 -8.17 -5.66 5.99
N THR A 80 -9.26 -4.90 5.95
CA THR A 80 -9.17 -3.44 5.96
C THR A 80 -9.08 -2.98 7.40
N ILE A 81 -7.99 -2.29 7.73
CA ILE A 81 -7.75 -1.72 9.06
C ILE A 81 -7.95 -0.21 9.05
N ASP A 82 -8.43 0.31 10.17
CA ASP A 82 -8.51 1.74 10.45
C ASP A 82 -7.14 2.22 10.96
N LEU A 83 -6.48 3.08 10.19
CA LEU A 83 -5.13 3.55 10.51
C LEU A 83 -5.09 4.47 11.74
N THR A 84 -6.24 5.00 12.16
CA THR A 84 -6.33 5.83 13.39
C THR A 84 -6.23 5.00 14.67
N LYS A 85 -6.45 3.69 14.57
CA LYS A 85 -6.39 2.72 15.68
C LYS A 85 -5.16 1.81 15.62
N LEU A 86 -4.21 2.14 14.75
CA LEU A 86 -3.07 1.26 14.49
C LEU A 86 -2.16 1.09 15.73
N ASN A 87 -2.10 2.07 16.62
CA ASN A 87 -1.40 1.98 17.91
C ASN A 87 -1.94 0.91 18.87
N GLU A 88 -3.16 0.41 18.66
CA GLU A 88 -3.71 -0.72 19.42
C GLU A 88 -3.07 -2.05 19.00
N LYS A 89 -2.30 -2.06 17.90
CA LYS A 89 -1.62 -3.23 17.34
C LYS A 89 -0.13 -3.21 17.70
N ALA A 90 0.41 -4.39 17.97
CA ALA A 90 1.85 -4.58 18.17
C ALA A 90 2.58 -4.74 16.83
N ASP A 91 3.89 -4.48 16.85
CA ASP A 91 4.83 -4.87 15.80
C ASP A 91 4.48 -4.44 14.37
N TRP A 92 4.12 -3.17 14.17
CA TRP A 92 3.93 -2.58 12.83
C TRP A 92 4.88 -1.41 12.59
N ARG A 93 5.17 -1.15 11.32
CA ARG A 93 5.90 0.04 10.87
C ARG A 93 5.39 0.50 9.51
N PHE A 94 5.29 1.81 9.36
CA PHE A 94 4.98 2.50 8.12
C PHE A 94 6.02 3.60 7.91
N ARG A 95 6.83 3.50 6.86
CA ARG A 95 8.01 4.36 6.68
C ARG A 95 8.12 4.85 5.25
N TYR A 96 8.26 6.15 5.07
CA TYR A 96 8.63 6.75 3.79
C TYR A 96 9.98 7.45 3.93
N CYS A 97 10.92 7.06 3.08
CA CYS A 97 12.31 7.49 3.15
C CYS A 97 12.78 8.02 1.80
N LYS A 98 13.54 9.11 1.85
CA LYS A 98 14.32 9.71 0.76
C LYS A 98 15.69 10.06 1.31
N ARG A 99 16.69 9.27 0.95
CA ARG A 99 18.03 9.38 1.54
C ARG A 99 18.73 10.69 1.18
N ASP A 100 18.54 11.16 -0.04
CA ASP A 100 19.01 12.45 -0.55
C ASP A 100 18.36 13.65 0.17
N GLU A 101 17.16 13.48 0.72
CA GLU A 101 16.45 14.48 1.54
C GLU A 101 16.67 14.28 3.06
N GLY A 102 17.71 13.55 3.46
CA GLY A 102 18.07 13.38 4.87
C GLY A 102 17.46 12.17 5.56
N GLY A 103 16.82 11.27 4.81
CA GLY A 103 16.35 9.97 5.29
C GLY A 103 14.84 9.91 5.49
N ASN A 104 14.39 9.68 6.72
CA ASN A 104 12.96 9.49 6.99
C ASN A 104 12.19 10.79 6.78
N ILE A 105 11.36 10.84 5.76
CA ILE A 105 10.36 11.91 5.60
C ILE A 105 9.26 11.72 6.65
N PHE A 106 8.83 10.47 6.86
CA PHE A 106 8.08 10.08 8.04
C PHE A 106 8.32 8.61 8.38
N ILE A 107 8.26 8.30 9.67
CA ILE A 107 8.24 6.94 10.19
C ILE A 107 7.21 6.86 11.31
N LEU A 108 6.29 5.92 11.19
CA LEU A 108 5.34 5.56 12.23
C LEU A 108 5.60 4.10 12.61
N GLU A 109 5.69 3.80 13.88
CA GLU A 109 5.88 2.45 14.39
C GLU A 109 5.23 2.27 15.75
N SER A 110 4.87 1.02 16.07
CA SER A 110 4.13 0.66 17.29
C SER A 110 4.79 1.17 18.57
N SER A 111 6.11 1.18 18.65
CA SER A 111 6.91 1.66 19.80
C SER A 111 6.68 3.14 20.13
N ASN A 112 6.36 3.96 19.13
CA ASN A 112 6.26 5.42 19.30
C ASN A 112 4.82 5.90 19.56
N LYS A 113 3.83 4.98 19.58
CA LYS A 113 2.39 5.27 19.74
C LYS A 113 1.84 6.31 18.74
N GLN A 114 2.57 6.60 17.67
CA GLN A 114 2.12 7.51 16.61
C GLN A 114 1.14 6.77 15.71
N VAL A 115 0.15 7.48 15.18
CA VAL A 115 -0.86 6.94 14.27
C VAL A 115 -1.17 7.94 13.17
N PHE A 116 -1.87 7.47 12.16
CA PHE A 116 -2.52 8.35 11.20
C PHE A 116 -3.68 9.09 11.88
N SER A 117 -3.92 10.33 11.49
CA SER A 117 -5.12 11.08 11.86
C SER A 117 -6.34 10.68 11.02
N SER A 118 -6.14 10.07 9.86
CA SER A 118 -7.19 9.45 9.07
C SER A 118 -6.65 8.38 8.13
N GLY A 119 -7.55 7.53 7.64
CA GLY A 119 -7.31 6.62 6.52
C GLY A 119 -7.53 5.16 6.87
N SER A 120 -7.49 4.33 5.85
CA SER A 120 -7.60 2.88 5.98
C SER A 120 -6.59 2.19 5.09
N LEU A 121 -6.15 1.02 5.52
CA LEU A 121 -5.19 0.18 4.80
C LEU A 121 -5.78 -1.21 4.62
N TYR A 122 -5.72 -1.74 3.40
CA TYR A 122 -5.93 -3.15 3.09
C TYR A 122 -4.65 -3.70 2.48
N THR A 123 -4.23 -4.89 2.91
CA THR A 123 -3.03 -5.56 2.37
C THR A 123 -3.27 -7.06 2.23
N THR A 124 -2.89 -7.64 1.10
CA THR A 124 -2.77 -9.09 0.90
C THR A 124 -1.51 -9.42 0.09
N VAL A 125 -0.87 -10.52 0.42
CA VAL A 125 0.27 -11.09 -0.30
C VAL A 125 0.04 -12.60 -0.37
N ASP A 126 -0.15 -13.15 -1.56
CA ASP A 126 -0.13 -14.61 -1.74
C ASP A 126 1.29 -15.13 -1.55
N ARG A 127 1.48 -16.13 -0.69
CA ARG A 127 2.82 -16.62 -0.30
C ARG A 127 3.51 -17.40 -1.39
N SER A 128 2.74 -18.06 -2.25
CA SER A 128 3.25 -18.94 -3.29
C SER A 128 3.46 -18.18 -4.59
N THR A 129 2.57 -17.25 -4.90
CA THR A 129 2.60 -16.51 -6.15
C THR A 129 3.16 -15.10 -6.01
N LEU A 130 3.22 -14.53 -4.80
CA LEU A 130 3.53 -13.11 -4.56
C LEU A 130 2.58 -12.17 -5.29
N ASP A 131 1.35 -12.63 -5.55
CA ASP A 131 0.28 -11.73 -5.95
C ASP A 131 -0.08 -10.85 -4.76
N THR A 132 0.25 -9.57 -4.89
CA THR A 132 0.18 -8.58 -3.83
C THR A 132 -0.88 -7.55 -4.18
N GLU A 133 -1.72 -7.22 -3.20
CA GLU A 133 -2.64 -6.11 -3.27
C GLU A 133 -2.46 -5.25 -2.02
N ILE A 134 -2.32 -3.95 -2.20
CA ILE A 134 -2.31 -2.99 -1.11
C ILE A 134 -3.07 -1.74 -1.53
N ASN A 135 -3.96 -1.29 -0.66
CA ASN A 135 -4.80 -0.13 -0.91
C ASN A 135 -4.85 0.71 0.37
N LEU A 136 -4.23 1.88 0.31
CA LEU A 136 -4.29 2.89 1.36
C LEU A 136 -5.08 4.08 0.82
N THR A 137 -6.20 4.39 1.48
CA THR A 137 -7.07 5.50 1.10
C THR A 137 -7.09 6.58 2.18
N ASN A 138 -6.92 7.85 1.77
CA ASN A 138 -7.04 9.03 2.62
C ASN A 138 -6.14 9.00 3.88
N GLY A 139 -4.92 8.48 3.75
CA GLY A 139 -3.94 8.52 4.81
C GLY A 139 -3.53 9.94 5.13
N LYS A 140 -3.63 10.33 6.39
CA LYS A 140 -3.08 11.60 6.91
C LYS A 140 -2.32 11.34 8.18
N LEU A 141 -1.18 11.99 8.36
CA LEU A 141 -0.37 11.89 9.58
C LEU A 141 0.37 13.20 9.82
N THR A 142 0.85 13.40 11.04
CA THR A 142 1.79 14.48 11.36
C THR A 142 3.08 13.86 11.86
N TYR A 143 4.20 14.23 11.26
CA TYR A 143 5.53 13.77 11.64
C TYR A 143 6.44 14.98 11.79
N GLU A 144 7.13 15.10 12.92
CA GLU A 144 8.01 16.23 13.25
C GLU A 144 7.38 17.62 12.99
N GLY A 145 6.07 17.74 13.27
CA GLY A 145 5.31 18.99 13.11
C GLY A 145 4.82 19.27 11.68
N LYS A 146 5.13 18.41 10.71
CA LYS A 146 4.67 18.52 9.32
C LYS A 146 3.52 17.55 9.05
N GLU A 147 2.45 18.04 8.44
CA GLU A 147 1.36 17.20 7.94
C GLU A 147 1.76 16.52 6.63
N HIS A 148 1.40 15.24 6.51
CA HIS A 148 1.59 14.44 5.32
C HIS A 148 0.30 13.78 4.88
N THR A 149 0.15 13.61 3.56
CA THR A 149 -0.96 12.88 2.96
C THR A 149 -0.45 11.72 2.14
N ILE A 150 -1.15 10.59 2.17
CA ILE A 150 -0.79 9.42 1.38
C ILE A 150 -2.02 8.72 0.82
N SER A 151 -1.90 8.28 -0.43
CA SER A 151 -2.81 7.35 -1.06
C SER A 151 -2.01 6.39 -1.93
N LEU A 152 -2.32 5.11 -1.84
CA LEU A 152 -1.59 4.04 -2.50
C LEU A 152 -2.61 3.04 -3.02
N TYR A 153 -2.43 2.60 -4.26
CA TYR A 153 -3.05 1.39 -4.74
C TYR A 153 -2.03 0.63 -5.56
N TYR A 154 -1.86 -0.64 -5.23
CA TYR A 154 -1.09 -1.57 -6.03
C TYR A 154 -1.82 -2.90 -6.05
N LYS A 155 -1.94 -3.48 -7.24
CA LYS A 155 -2.35 -4.86 -7.45
C LYS A 155 -1.47 -5.46 -8.54
N GLY A 156 -0.72 -6.50 -8.21
CA GLY A 156 0.22 -7.11 -9.14
C GLY A 156 1.19 -8.07 -8.48
N LYS A 157 2.12 -8.57 -9.30
CA LYS A 157 3.16 -9.51 -8.91
C LYS A 157 4.32 -8.77 -8.23
N ALA A 158 4.58 -9.04 -6.95
CA ALA A 158 5.77 -8.56 -6.25
C ALA A 158 6.96 -9.53 -6.44
N ARG A 159 8.16 -9.07 -6.06
CA ARG A 159 9.35 -9.93 -5.88
C ARG A 159 9.49 -10.33 -4.40
N PRO A 160 10.22 -11.42 -4.08
CA PRO A 160 10.62 -11.67 -2.70
C PRO A 160 11.42 -10.48 -2.15
N CYS A 161 11.32 -10.22 -0.85
CA CYS A 161 12.20 -9.27 -0.19
C CYS A 161 13.66 -9.72 -0.32
N SER A 162 14.55 -8.76 -0.58
CA SER A 162 15.99 -9.02 -0.64
C SER A 162 16.56 -9.20 0.80
N ASP A 163 17.39 -10.24 1.00
CA ASP A 163 18.12 -10.50 2.26
C ASP A 163 19.18 -9.42 2.58
#